data_AF-A0A4Q3YPA9-F1
#
_entry.id   AF-A0A4Q3YPA9-F1
#
_cell.length_a   1.000
_cell.length_b   1.000
_cell.length_c   1.000
_cell.angle_alpha   90.00
_cell.angle_beta   90.00
_cell.angle_gamma   90.00
#
_symmetry.space_group_name_H-M   'P 1'
#
loop_
_entity.id
_entity.type
_entity.pdbx_description
1 polymer ?
#
loop_
_entity_poly.entity_id
_entity_poly.type
_entity_poly.pdbx_seq_one_letter_code
_entity_poly.pdbx_strand_id
1 'polypeptide(L)' 'MDIANTPSVSTAASQAQGETADAVNLLVLRKALDIQAEGALALLSALPQQPALATEGSLGRNVNTYA' A
#
# COMPACT_ATOMS: atom_id res chain seq x y z
N MET A 1 48.47 -8.63 -7.52
CA MET A 1 47.24 -7.88 -7.22
C MET A 1 46.86 -7.15 -8.49
N ASP A 2 46.19 -7.85 -9.42
CA ASP A 2 45.80 -7.32 -10.74
C ASP A 2 44.45 -7.93 -11.16
N ILE A 3 43.49 -7.87 -10.23
CA ILE A 3 42.09 -8.29 -10.47
C ILE A 3 41.21 -7.04 -10.67
N ALA A 4 41.77 -5.84 -10.48
CA ALA A 4 41.01 -4.59 -10.46
C ALA A 4 40.83 -3.95 -11.86
N ASN A 5 41.62 -4.32 -12.88
CA ASN A 5 41.65 -3.59 -14.15
C ASN A 5 41.13 -4.37 -15.37
N THR A 6 40.59 -5.58 -15.17
CA THR A 6 39.96 -6.33 -16.27
C THR A 6 38.58 -5.75 -16.57
N PRO A 7 38.26 -5.43 -17.84
CA PRO A 7 36.95 -4.89 -18.25
C PRO A 7 35.79 -5.76 -17.80
N SER A 8 36.00 -7.07 -17.65
CA SER A 8 35.06 -8.06 -17.12
C SER A 8 34.63 -7.81 -15.67
N VAL A 9 35.51 -7.26 -14.82
CA VAL A 9 35.19 -6.97 -13.42
C VAL A 9 34.40 -5.68 -13.32
N SER A 10 34.73 -4.68 -14.14
CA SER A 10 33.97 -3.43 -14.25
C SER A 10 32.55 -3.67 -14.80
N THR A 11 32.39 -4.53 -15.81
CA THR A 11 31.07 -4.91 -16.33
C THR A 11 30.29 -5.77 -15.34
N ALA A 12 30.93 -6.70 -14.62
CA ALA A 12 30.27 -7.46 -13.56
C ALA A 12 29.77 -6.55 -12.42
N ALA A 13 30.60 -5.60 -11.98
CA ALA A 13 30.22 -4.62 -10.97
C ALA A 13 29.08 -3.70 -11.44
N SER A 14 29.07 -3.31 -12.72
CA SER A 14 28.01 -2.45 -13.29
C SER A 14 26.68 -3.21 -13.42
N GLN A 15 26.72 -4.49 -13.76
CA GLN A 15 25.52 -5.34 -13.81
C GLN A 15 24.94 -5.59 -12.41
N ALA A 16 25.78 -5.87 -11.42
CA ALA A 16 25.35 -6.04 -10.03
C ALA A 16 24.68 -4.77 -9.47
N GLN A 17 25.16 -3.59 -9.87
CA GLN A 17 24.54 -2.31 -9.53
C GLN A 17 23.16 -2.13 -10.20
N GLY A 18 23.02 -2.52 -11.46
CA GLY A 18 21.73 -2.50 -12.16
C GLY A 18 20.69 -3.41 -11.50
N GLU A 19 21.09 -4.64 -11.17
CA GLU A 19 20.22 -5.63 -10.51
C GLU A 19 19.77 -5.16 -9.12
N THR A 20 20.67 -4.49 -8.39
CA THR A 20 20.35 -3.86 -7.10
C THR A 20 19.36 -2.69 -7.26
N ALA A 21 19.54 -1.86 -8.29
CA ALA A 21 18.64 -0.75 -8.57
C ALA A 21 17.22 -1.24 -8.91
N ASP A 22 17.10 -2.30 -9.71
CA ASP A 22 15.80 -2.92 -10.03
C ASP A 22 15.12 -3.52 -8.79
N ALA A 23 15.89 -4.20 -7.93
CA ALA A 23 15.38 -4.75 -6.68
C ALA A 23 14.85 -3.65 -5.74
N VAL A 24 15.56 -2.53 -5.63
CA VAL A 24 15.13 -1.37 -4.83
C VAL A 24 13.87 -0.74 -5.43
N ASN A 25 13.80 -0.56 -6.74
CA ASN A 25 12.61 -0.01 -7.41
C ASN A 25 11.37 -0.87 -7.15
N LEU A 26 11.49 -2.19 -7.25
CA LEU A 26 10.40 -3.11 -6.92
C LEU A 26 10.00 -3.05 -5.44
N LEU A 27 10.97 -2.92 -4.54
CA LEU A 27 10.72 -2.80 -3.10
C LEU A 27 9.99 -1.50 -2.78
N VAL A 28 10.39 -0.38 -3.38
CA VAL A 28 9.69 0.92 -3.25
C VAL A 28 8.27 0.82 -3.80
N LEU A 29 8.07 0.20 -4.95
CA LEU A 29 6.73 -0.02 -5.52
C LEU A 29 5.86 -0.85 -4.56
N ARG A 30 6.38 -1.95 -4.02
CA ARG A 30 5.66 -2.75 -3.01
C ARG A 30 5.32 -1.92 -1.77
N LYS A 31 6.28 -1.14 -1.26
CA LYS A 31 6.04 -0.28 -0.10
C LYS A 31 4.97 0.77 -0.38
N ALA A 32 4.93 1.34 -1.58
CA ALA A 32 3.89 2.27 -1.99
C ALA A 32 2.50 1.61 -2.01
N LEU A 33 2.41 0.37 -2.50
CA LEU A 33 1.18 -0.42 -2.47
C LEU A 33 0.74 -0.75 -1.03
N ASP A 34 1.67 -1.13 -0.16
CA ASP A 34 1.39 -1.41 1.25
C ASP A 34 0.85 -0.17 1.96
N ILE A 35 1.46 0.99 1.75
CA ILE A 35 1.00 2.28 2.30
C ILE A 35 -0.41 2.62 1.77
N GLN A 36 -0.66 2.38 0.48
CA GLN A 36 -1.99 2.61 -0.10
C GLN A 36 -3.04 1.69 0.53
N ALA A 37 -2.71 0.42 0.78
CA ALA A 37 -3.59 -0.53 1.43
C ALA A 37 -3.89 -0.13 2.89
N GLU A 38 -2.88 0.28 3.64
CA GLU A 38 -3.04 0.82 5.00
C GLU A 38 -3.95 2.07 5.01
N GLY A 39 -3.74 2.99 4.07
CA GLY A 39 -4.60 4.16 3.89
C GLY A 39 -6.05 3.80 3.56
N ALA A 40 -6.26 2.82 2.69
CA ALA A 40 -7.60 2.32 2.37
C ALA A 40 -8.30 1.68 3.58
N LEU A 41 -7.58 0.93 4.42
CA LEU A 41 -8.11 0.38 5.67
C LEU A 41 -8.45 1.46 6.69
N ALA A 42 -7.65 2.52 6.78
CA ALA A 42 -7.94 3.67 7.63
C ALA A 42 -9.22 4.39 7.19
N LEU A 43 -9.42 4.58 5.88
CA LEU A 43 -10.66 5.13 5.33
C LEU A 43 -11.87 4.25 5.64
N LEU A 44 -11.73 2.92 5.49
CA LEU A 44 -12.79 1.97 5.82
C LEU A 44 -13.14 2.02 7.32
N SER A 45 -12.13 2.15 8.19
CA SER A 45 -12.31 2.25 9.64
C SER A 45 -12.88 3.60 10.07
N ALA A 46 -12.66 4.65 9.28
CA ALA A 46 -13.23 5.97 9.50
C ALA A 46 -14.70 6.07 9.06
N LEU A 47 -15.25 5.03 8.42
CA LEU A 47 -16.67 5.01 8.11
C LEU A 47 -17.47 5.01 9.43
N PRO A 48 -18.42 5.95 9.60
CA PRO A 48 -19.25 5.99 10.80
C PRO A 48 -20.05 4.70 10.90
N GLN A 49 -20.14 4.13 12.11
CA GLN A 49 -21.03 3.00 12.34
C GLN A 49 -22.47 3.41 12.03
N GLN A 50 -23.16 2.58 11.24
CA GLN A 50 -24.57 2.77 10.93
C GLN A 50 -25.35 2.81 12.27
N PRO A 51 -26.05 3.92 12.61
CA PRO A 51 -26.90 4.02 13.77
C PRO A 51 -27.98 2.94 13.68
N ALA A 52 -28.28 2.36 14.83
CA ALA A 52 -29.31 1.36 14.96
C ALA A 52 -30.66 1.93 14.48
N LEU A 53 -31.36 1.16 13.65
CA LEU A 53 -32.69 1.50 13.19
C LEU A 53 -33.62 1.58 14.41
N ALA A 54 -34.47 2.61 14.45
CA ALA A 54 -35.41 2.78 15.56
C ALA A 54 -36.47 1.66 15.50
N THR A 55 -36.38 0.69 16.42
CA THR A 55 -37.32 -0.45 16.48
C THR A 55 -38.65 -0.10 17.14
N GLU A 56 -38.80 1.12 17.66
CA GLU A 56 -39.97 1.57 18.43
C GLU A 56 -40.65 2.78 17.77
N GLY A 57 -41.99 2.78 17.75
CA GLY A 57 -42.83 3.85 17.22
C GLY A 57 -43.24 3.70 15.74
N SER A 58 -44.44 4.18 15.39
CA SER A 58 -45.03 4.09 14.04
C SER A 58 -44.20 4.75 12.94
N LEU A 59 -43.30 5.68 13.32
CA LEU A 59 -42.40 6.40 12.42
C LEU A 59 -41.05 5.66 12.30
N GLY A 60 -40.44 5.20 13.40
CA GLY A 60 -39.17 4.46 13.37
C GLY A 60 -39.21 3.16 12.57
N ARG A 61 -40.37 2.47 12.56
CA ARG A 61 -40.55 1.22 11.78
C ARG A 61 -40.71 1.42 10.27
N ASN A 62 -41.20 2.59 9.85
CA ASN A 62 -41.54 2.86 8.44
C ASN A 62 -40.61 3.87 7.76
N VAL A 63 -39.87 4.66 8.54
CA VAL A 63 -38.99 5.71 8.02
C VAL A 63 -37.65 5.63 8.74
N ASN A 64 -36.63 5.13 8.04
CA ASN A 64 -35.24 5.23 8.48
C ASN A 64 -34.73 6.63 8.14
N THR A 65 -35.04 7.61 8.97
CA THR A 65 -34.57 8.99 8.81
C THR A 65 -33.12 9.11 9.25
N TYR A 66 -32.21 8.80 8.34
CA TYR A 66 -30.86 9.34 8.37
C TYR A 66 -30.92 10.77 7.83
N ALA A 67 -30.58 11.76 8.66
CA ALA A 67 -30.31 13.13 8.26
C ALA A 67 -29.09 13.63 9.03
#